data_AF-A0A353T8Y2-F1
#
_entry.id   AF-A0A353T8Y2-F1
#
_cell.length_a   1.000
_cell.length_b   1.000
_cell.length_c   1.000
_cell.angle_alpha   90.00
_cell.angle_beta   90.00
_cell.angle_gamma   90.00
#
_symmetry.space_group_name_H-M   'P 1'
#
loop_
_entity.id
_entity.type
_entity.pdbx_description
1 polymer ?
#
loop_
_entity_poly.entity_id
_entity_poly.type
_entity_poly.pdbx_seq_one_letter_code
_entity_poly.pdbx_strand_id
1 'polypeptide(L)'
;MENERKHPEEMEDLRKELENFQQEKERVRAIIGKLGGVPTFHTKFINITFIIIIFVTVIVSIIGGEKTRSLMIEIAVIALSAKIIYMIHQQMRVDHFKFWMLSSIEWRLNEIMRLIRKLGDK
;
A
#
# COMPACT_ATOMS: atom_id res chain seq x y z
N MET A 1 19.97 -49.59 -6.00
CA MET A 1 19.86 -48.48 -6.99
C MET A 1 18.45 -47.87 -7.04
N GLU A 2 17.49 -48.29 -6.19
CA GLU A 2 16.13 -47.70 -6.14
C GLU A 2 16.03 -46.46 -5.23
N ASN A 3 16.91 -46.35 -4.24
CA ASN A 3 16.81 -45.34 -3.18
C ASN A 3 17.35 -43.95 -3.57
N GLU A 4 18.20 -43.87 -4.60
CA GLU A 4 18.75 -42.61 -5.10
C GLU A 4 17.82 -41.90 -6.10
N ARG A 5 16.75 -42.56 -6.59
CA ARG A 5 15.79 -41.95 -7.53
C ARG A 5 14.61 -41.24 -6.85
N LYS A 6 14.29 -41.56 -5.60
CA LYS A 6 13.22 -40.87 -4.84
C LYS A 6 13.62 -39.46 -4.40
N HIS A 7 14.85 -39.27 -3.95
CA HIS A 7 15.39 -37.96 -3.56
C HIS A 7 15.34 -36.89 -4.67
N PRO A 8 15.76 -37.16 -5.92
CA PRO A 8 15.69 -36.17 -6.99
C PRO A 8 14.24 -35.88 -7.39
N GLU A 9 13.35 -36.87 -7.44
CA GLU A 9 11.92 -36.65 -7.75
C GLU A 9 11.21 -35.83 -6.65
N GLU A 10 11.44 -36.14 -5.37
CA GLU A 10 10.93 -35.35 -4.25
C GLU A 10 11.47 -33.91 -4.27
N MET A 11 12.76 -33.74 -4.60
CA MET A 11 13.37 -32.41 -4.76
C MET A 11 12.80 -31.64 -5.96
N GLU A 12 12.41 -32.33 -7.02
CA GLU A 12 11.75 -31.75 -8.20
C GLU A 12 10.32 -31.34 -7.90
N ASP A 13 9.59 -32.16 -7.14
CA ASP A 13 8.24 -31.86 -6.68
C ASP A 13 8.23 -30.68 -5.68
N LEU A 14 9.16 -30.64 -4.71
CA LEU A 14 9.33 -29.49 -3.83
C LEU A 14 9.67 -28.21 -4.60
N ARG A 15 10.48 -28.30 -5.66
CA ARG A 15 10.80 -27.16 -6.52
C ARG A 15 9.58 -26.64 -7.27
N LYS A 16 8.78 -27.53 -7.85
CA LYS A 16 7.50 -27.18 -8.50
C LYS A 16 6.53 -26.53 -7.53
N GLU A 17 6.44 -27.07 -6.32
CA GLU A 17 5.56 -26.52 -5.29
C GLU A 17 6.02 -25.12 -4.87
N LEU A 18 7.32 -24.92 -4.67
CA LEU A 18 7.90 -23.62 -4.37
C LEU A 18 7.66 -22.59 -5.50
N GLU A 19 7.77 -23.01 -6.75
CA GLU A 19 7.54 -22.16 -7.93
C GLU A 19 6.07 -21.75 -8.04
N ASN A 20 5.15 -22.67 -7.77
CA ASN A 20 3.71 -22.37 -7.66
C ASN A 20 3.42 -21.38 -6.52
N PHE A 21 4.04 -21.57 -5.35
CA PHE A 21 3.91 -20.62 -4.23
C PHE A 21 4.42 -19.23 -4.58
N GLN A 22 5.52 -19.12 -5.33
CA GLN A 22 6.04 -17.84 -5.78
C GLN A 22 5.08 -17.15 -6.75
N GLN A 23 4.49 -17.88 -7.71
CA GLN A 23 3.49 -17.33 -8.62
C GLN A 23 2.23 -16.86 -7.89
N GLU A 24 1.74 -17.62 -6.92
CA GLU A 24 0.59 -17.22 -6.12
C GLU A 24 0.87 -15.97 -5.29
N LYS A 25 2.05 -15.91 -4.66
CA LYS A 25 2.52 -14.74 -3.93
C LYS A 25 2.57 -13.49 -4.83
N GLU A 26 3.01 -13.65 -6.07
CA GLU A 26 3.12 -12.55 -7.02
C GLU A 26 1.75 -12.08 -7.53
N ARG A 27 0.81 -13.01 -7.74
CA ARG A 27 -0.61 -12.68 -8.03
C ARG A 27 -1.25 -11.92 -6.88
N VAL A 28 -1.07 -12.40 -5.65
CA VAL A 28 -1.58 -11.72 -4.45
C VAL A 28 -0.98 -10.32 -4.36
N ARG A 29 0.33 -10.16 -4.54
CA ARG A 29 1.00 -8.85 -4.58
C ARG A 29 0.42 -7.94 -5.68
N ALA A 30 0.15 -8.45 -6.87
CA ALA A 30 -0.43 -7.67 -7.96
C ALA A 30 -1.86 -7.21 -7.65
N ILE A 31 -2.67 -8.04 -7.00
CA ILE A 31 -4.02 -7.69 -6.51
C ILE A 31 -3.92 -6.60 -5.43
N ILE A 32 -3.04 -6.79 -4.45
CA ILE A 32 -2.75 -5.79 -3.40
C ILE A 32 -2.29 -4.46 -4.03
N GLY A 33 -1.43 -4.52 -5.05
CA GLY A 33 -0.94 -3.35 -5.78
C GLY A 33 -2.03 -2.64 -6.60
N LYS A 34 -2.98 -3.39 -7.15
CA LYS A 34 -4.16 -2.83 -7.84
C LYS A 34 -5.14 -2.15 -6.86
N LEU A 35 -5.37 -2.72 -5.69
CA LEU A 35 -6.22 -2.12 -4.65
C LEU A 35 -5.55 -0.94 -3.94
N GLY A 36 -4.23 -0.99 -3.79
CA GLY A 36 -3.40 0.07 -3.22
C GLY A 36 -3.29 1.34 -4.08
N GLY A 37 -3.75 1.27 -5.34
CA GLY A 37 -3.52 2.31 -6.32
C GLY A 37 -2.03 2.43 -6.63
N VAL A 38 -1.55 1.73 -7.66
CA VAL A 38 -0.27 2.07 -8.27
C VAL A 38 -0.30 3.56 -8.62
N PRO A 39 0.73 4.37 -8.26
CA PRO A 39 0.72 5.79 -8.53
C PRO A 39 0.63 6.02 -10.04
N THR A 40 -0.58 6.27 -10.51
CA THR A 40 -0.90 6.48 -11.91
C THR A 40 -0.27 7.79 -12.37
N PHE A 41 -0.02 7.93 -13.66
CA PHE A 41 0.50 9.18 -14.23
C PHE A 41 -0.29 10.43 -13.78
N HIS A 42 -1.60 10.30 -13.59
CA HIS A 42 -2.46 11.36 -13.04
C HIS A 42 -2.09 11.80 -11.61
N THR A 43 -1.72 10.89 -10.71
CA THR A 43 -1.35 11.26 -9.33
C THR A 43 -0.03 12.00 -9.30
N LYS A 44 0.94 11.59 -10.14
CA LYS A 44 2.19 12.34 -10.36
C LYS A 44 1.93 13.73 -10.92
N PHE A 45 1.04 13.84 -11.91
CA PHE A 45 0.70 15.13 -12.53
C PHE A 45 0.04 16.10 -11.55
N ILE A 46 -0.91 15.61 -10.74
CA ILE A 46 -1.55 16.38 -9.68
C ILE A 46 -0.52 16.83 -8.63
N ASN A 47 0.46 15.98 -8.31
CA ASN A 47 1.50 16.35 -7.34
C ASN A 47 2.44 17.44 -7.88
N ILE A 48 2.88 17.31 -9.14
CA ILE A 48 3.72 18.31 -9.81
C ILE A 48 2.97 19.65 -9.91
N THR A 49 1.71 19.62 -10.32
CA THR A 49 0.85 20.81 -10.39
C THR A 49 0.77 21.50 -9.03
N PHE A 50 0.62 20.72 -7.95
CA PHE A 50 0.54 21.26 -6.60
C PHE A 50 1.85 21.92 -6.14
N ILE A 51 3.00 21.34 -6.48
CA ILE A 51 4.32 21.92 -6.21
C ILE A 51 4.47 23.27 -6.95
N ILE A 52 4.07 23.32 -8.23
CA ILE A 52 4.11 24.55 -9.03
C ILE A 52 3.22 25.63 -8.39
N ILE A 53 2.00 25.28 -7.96
CA ILE A 53 1.09 26.22 -7.30
C ILE A 53 1.71 26.78 -6.02
N ILE A 54 2.25 25.93 -5.14
CA ILE A 54 2.91 26.42 -3.91
C ILE A 54 4.08 27.33 -4.25
N PHE A 55 4.92 26.94 -5.21
CA PHE A 55 6.10 27.71 -5.59
C PHE A 55 5.73 29.09 -6.13
N VAL A 56 4.73 29.18 -7.00
CA VAL A 56 4.19 30.45 -7.51
C VAL A 56 3.61 31.29 -6.38
N THR A 57 2.82 30.69 -5.47
CA THR A 57 2.25 31.42 -4.34
C THR A 57 3.35 32.01 -3.44
N VAL A 58 4.43 31.28 -3.19
CA VAL A 58 5.58 31.77 -2.41
C VAL A 58 6.30 32.90 -3.12
N ILE A 59 6.57 32.78 -4.44
CA ILE A 59 7.24 33.84 -5.21
C ILE A 59 6.42 35.13 -5.23
N VAL A 60 5.11 35.04 -5.49
CA VAL A 60 4.24 36.22 -5.51
C VAL A 60 4.12 36.83 -4.12
N SER A 61 4.15 36.03 -3.05
CA SER A 61 4.17 36.50 -1.67
C SER A 61 5.44 37.31 -1.34
N ILE A 62 6.59 36.93 -1.90
CA ILE A 62 7.86 37.65 -1.73
C ILE A 62 7.84 38.99 -2.48
N ILE A 63 7.24 39.04 -3.67
CA ILE A 63 7.26 40.22 -4.55
C ILE A 63 6.17 41.25 -4.17
N GLY A 64 5.01 40.82 -3.66
CA GLY A 64 3.82 41.66 -3.52
C GLY A 64 3.81 42.69 -2.37
N GLY A 65 4.80 42.69 -1.48
CA GLY A 65 4.84 43.58 -0.30
C GLY A 65 4.01 43.06 0.89
N GLU A 66 4.04 43.77 2.03
CA GLU A 66 3.60 43.24 3.33
C GLU A 66 2.10 42.88 3.40
N LYS A 67 1.23 43.66 2.75
CA LYS A 67 -0.22 43.47 2.80
C LYS A 67 -0.68 42.25 2.00
N THR A 68 -0.07 41.99 0.85
CA THR A 68 -0.36 40.80 0.03
C THR A 68 0.34 39.56 0.57
N ARG A 69 1.48 39.73 1.26
CA ARG A 69 2.22 38.62 1.87
C ARG A 69 1.37 37.84 2.88
N SER A 70 0.64 38.54 3.76
CA SER A 70 -0.22 37.89 4.76
C SER A 70 -1.33 37.08 4.11
N LEU A 71 -2.04 37.66 3.14
CA LEU A 71 -3.12 36.98 2.41
C LEU A 71 -2.61 35.78 1.60
N MET A 72 -1.45 35.88 0.98
CA MET A 72 -0.88 34.77 0.20
C MET A 72 -0.45 33.60 1.06
N ILE A 73 0.06 33.86 2.28
CA ILE A 73 0.40 32.81 3.24
C ILE A 73 -0.87 32.06 3.68
N GLU A 74 -1.96 32.78 3.98
CA GLU A 74 -3.24 32.16 4.35
C GLU A 74 -3.78 31.26 3.22
N ILE A 75 -3.74 31.74 1.98
CA ILE A 75 -4.14 30.95 0.80
C ILE A 75 -3.25 29.72 0.61
N ALA A 76 -1.94 29.85 0.83
CA ALA A 76 -1.01 28.73 0.75
C ALA A 76 -1.34 27.65 1.79
N VAL A 77 -1.65 28.06 3.02
CA VAL A 77 -2.03 27.14 4.12
C VAL A 77 -3.34 26.43 3.82
N ILE A 78 -4.35 27.15 3.29
CA ILE A 78 -5.64 26.55 2.89
C ILE A 78 -5.45 25.55 1.73
N ALA A 79 -4.64 25.89 0.73
CA ALA A 79 -4.35 24.96 -0.35
C ALA A 79 -3.65 23.70 0.18
N LEU A 80 -2.65 23.87 1.06
CA LEU A 80 -1.91 22.76 1.66
C LEU A 80 -2.82 21.85 2.48
N SER A 81 -3.73 22.42 3.29
CA SER A 81 -4.68 21.63 4.08
C SER A 81 -5.64 20.84 3.18
N ALA A 82 -6.17 21.45 2.12
CA ALA A 82 -7.01 20.77 1.13
C ALA A 82 -6.27 19.61 0.46
N LYS A 83 -4.97 19.76 0.16
CA LYS A 83 -4.13 18.70 -0.40
C LYS A 83 -3.91 17.54 0.57
N ILE A 84 -3.71 17.83 1.85
CA ILE A 84 -3.60 16.81 2.89
C ILE A 84 -4.89 16.01 2.98
N ILE A 85 -6.05 16.68 3.01
CA ILE A 85 -7.37 16.03 3.01
C ILE A 85 -7.54 15.14 1.77
N TYR A 86 -7.17 15.64 0.59
CA TYR A 86 -7.22 14.86 -0.64
C TYR A 86 -6.32 13.62 -0.57
N MET A 87 -5.11 13.75 -0.04
CA MET A 87 -4.19 12.62 0.12
C MET A 87 -4.75 11.56 1.06
N ILE A 88 -5.30 11.97 2.21
CA ILE A 88 -5.95 11.07 3.17
C ILE A 88 -7.15 10.36 2.52
N HIS A 89 -7.96 11.10 1.76
CA HIS A 89 -9.11 10.51 1.06
C HIS A 89 -8.68 9.43 0.05
N GLN A 90 -7.58 9.64 -0.67
CA GLN A 90 -7.03 8.64 -1.59
C GLN A 90 -6.47 7.40 -0.87
N GLN A 91 -5.94 7.56 0.35
CA GLN A 91 -5.40 6.46 1.16
C GLN A 91 -6.49 5.55 1.78
N MET A 92 -7.72 6.07 1.94
CA MET A 92 -8.83 5.38 2.63
C MET A 92 -9.16 3.99 2.06
N ARG A 93 -9.08 3.79 0.73
CA ARG A 93 -9.37 2.48 0.11
C ARG A 93 -8.31 1.44 0.47
N VAL A 94 -7.05 1.87 0.51
CA VAL A 94 -5.92 1.01 0.85
C VAL A 94 -6.01 0.60 2.31
N ASP A 95 -6.36 1.54 3.18
CA ASP A 95 -6.46 1.29 4.61
C ASP A 95 -7.64 0.37 4.95
N HIS A 96 -8.78 0.53 4.28
CA HIS A 96 -9.89 -0.41 4.40
C HIS A 96 -9.49 -1.82 3.97
N PHE A 97 -8.72 -1.94 2.88
CA PHE A 97 -8.23 -3.22 2.42
C PHE A 97 -7.20 -3.85 3.37
N LYS A 98 -6.26 -3.07 3.91
CA LYS A 98 -5.33 -3.53 4.95
C LYS A 98 -6.08 -4.07 6.16
N PHE A 99 -7.11 -3.34 6.61
CA PHE A 99 -7.97 -3.75 7.72
C PHE A 99 -8.66 -5.10 7.42
N TRP A 100 -9.30 -5.22 6.26
CA TRP A 100 -9.99 -6.45 5.86
C TRP A 100 -9.06 -7.67 5.80
N MET A 101 -7.84 -7.48 5.29
CA MET A 101 -6.82 -8.53 5.26
C MET A 101 -6.39 -8.94 6.66
N LEU A 102 -6.14 -7.97 7.55
CA LEU A 102 -5.71 -8.23 8.91
C LEU A 102 -6.79 -8.99 9.70
N SER A 103 -8.05 -8.60 9.57
CA SER A 103 -9.19 -9.33 10.16
C SER A 103 -9.32 -10.76 9.64
N SER A 104 -9.06 -10.98 8.34
CA SER A 104 -9.09 -12.33 7.76
C SER A 104 -7.97 -13.22 8.30
N ILE A 105 -6.76 -12.66 8.48
CA ILE A 105 -5.62 -13.36 9.08
C ILE A 105 -5.88 -13.65 10.55
N GLU A 106 -6.40 -12.67 11.30
CA GLU A 106 -6.75 -12.82 12.71
C GLU A 106 -7.76 -13.95 12.92
N TRP A 107 -8.83 -13.97 12.13
CA TRP A 107 -9.84 -15.03 12.19
C TRP A 107 -9.25 -16.42 11.93
N ARG A 108 -8.41 -16.55 10.88
CA ARG A 108 -7.77 -17.81 10.53
C ARG A 108 -6.74 -18.27 11.57
N LEU A 109 -5.96 -17.35 12.14
CA LEU A 109 -5.05 -17.65 13.26
C LEU A 109 -5.81 -18.15 14.49
N ASN A 110 -6.95 -17.52 14.79
CA ASN A 110 -7.78 -17.93 15.92
C ASN A 110 -8.35 -19.34 15.73
N GLU A 111 -8.76 -19.69 14.52
CA GLU A 111 -9.23 -21.03 14.17
C GLU A 111 -8.12 -22.08 14.33
N ILE A 112 -6.92 -21.80 13.83
CA ILE A 112 -5.75 -22.66 14.00
C ILE A 112 -5.44 -22.85 15.49
N MET A 113 -5.46 -21.78 16.30
CA MET A 113 -5.25 -21.88 17.76
C MET A 113 -6.31 -22.78 18.43
N ARG A 114 -7.57 -22.72 18.00
CA ARG A 114 -8.62 -23.61 18.51
C ARG A 114 -8.37 -25.07 18.14
N LEU A 115 -7.91 -25.34 16.92
CA LEU A 115 -7.57 -26.69 16.48
C LEU A 115 -6.38 -27.25 17.26
N ILE A 116 -5.32 -26.45 17.44
CA ILE A 116 -4.14 -26.83 18.24
C ILE A 116 -4.55 -27.16 19.68
N ARG A 117 -5.38 -26.33 20.32
CA ARG A 117 -5.89 -26.62 21.68
C ARG A 117 -6.65 -27.94 21.74
N LYS A 118 -7.55 -28.21 20.78
CA LYS A 118 -8.29 -29.49 20.73
C LYS A 118 -7.40 -30.72 20.54
N LEU A 119 -6.26 -30.55 19.88
CA LEU A 119 -5.29 -31.63 19.65
C LEU A 119 -4.36 -31.84 20.84
N GLY A 120 -3.99 -30.78 21.56
CA GLY A 120 -3.14 -30.87 22.76
C GLY A 120 -3.89 -31.24 24.05
N ASP A 121 -5.23 -31.23 24.04
CA ASP A 121 -6.10 -31.65 25.15
C ASP A 121 -6.51 -33.13 25.05
N LYS A 122 -5.92 -33.89 24.11
CA LYS A 122 -5.94 -35.36 24.02
C LYS A 122 -4.59 -35.92 24.41
#